data_AF-A0A1V6NYN7-F1
#
_entry.id   AF-A0A1V6NYN7-F1
#
_cell.length_a   1.000
_cell.length_b   1.000
_cell.length_c   1.000
_cell.angle_alpha   90.00
_cell.angle_beta   90.00
_cell.angle_gamma   90.00
#
_symmetry.space_group_name_H-M   'P 1'
#
loop_
_entity.id
_entity.type
_entity.pdbx_description
1 polymer ?
#
loop_
_entity_poly.entity_id
_entity_poly.type
_entity_poly.pdbx_seq_one_letter_code
_entity_poly.pdbx_strand_id
1 'polypeptide(L)'
;MKYRGVVYDVGLNFNGVGFSVEPFDPALVKYDLKTIADKLYPNAVRIEGQEITRLEIAARSAQSVDAAFIFLFSFPCMPAGKGARDLDMMSFLLVKAFSEKDLRSRDMPPSVPKESFHRAEVFRSMEQEE
;
A
#
# COMPACT_ATOMS: atom_id res chain seq x y z
N MET A 1 19.57 14.29 -8.62
CA MET A 1 18.52 13.33 -8.21
C MET A 1 17.24 14.13 -7.94
N LYS A 2 16.15 13.89 -8.69
CA LYS A 2 14.92 14.72 -8.72
C LYS A 2 14.01 14.52 -7.50
N TYR A 3 14.03 13.33 -6.91
CA TYR A 3 13.23 12.99 -5.74
C TYR A 3 14.10 12.40 -4.63
N ARG A 4 13.82 12.79 -3.38
CA ARG A 4 14.40 12.22 -2.16
C ARG A 4 13.23 11.77 -1.30
N GLY A 5 13.14 10.47 -1.07
CA GLY A 5 11.98 9.84 -0.44
C GLY A 5 12.20 9.51 1.04
N VAL A 6 11.12 9.51 1.81
CA VAL A 6 11.06 8.91 3.15
C VAL A 6 9.86 7.96 3.25
N VAL A 7 9.96 6.94 4.09
CA VAL A 7 8.82 6.06 4.41
C VAL A 7 8.06 6.66 5.58
N TYR A 8 6.74 6.74 5.47
CA TYR A 8 5.83 7.25 6.48
C TYR A 8 4.80 6.17 6.85
N ASP A 9 4.94 5.61 8.05
CA ASP A 9 4.07 4.54 8.56
C ASP A 9 2.82 5.15 9.23
N VAL A 10 1.63 4.68 8.85
CA VAL A 10 0.34 5.07 9.45
C VAL A 10 -0.25 3.95 10.32
N GLY A 11 0.44 2.82 10.45
CA GLY A 11 0.04 1.70 11.26
C GLY A 11 0.02 0.40 10.46
N LEU A 12 0.95 -0.48 10.79
CA LEU A 12 1.04 -1.86 10.34
C LEU A 12 0.88 -2.79 11.55
N ASN A 13 0.08 -3.84 11.43
CA ASN A 13 -0.05 -4.86 12.47
C ASN A 13 0.64 -6.15 12.02
N PHE A 14 1.94 -6.24 12.28
CA PHE A 14 2.75 -7.38 11.88
C PHE A 14 2.43 -8.67 12.65
N ASN A 15 1.98 -8.56 13.90
CA ASN A 15 1.97 -9.67 14.86
C ASN A 15 0.57 -10.01 15.41
N GLY A 16 -0.47 -9.28 14.99
CA GLY A 16 -1.83 -9.38 15.52
C GLY A 16 -2.05 -8.71 16.87
N VAL A 17 -1.02 -8.12 17.50
CA VAL A 17 -1.10 -7.56 18.87
C VAL A 17 -1.52 -6.09 18.87
N GLY A 18 -1.26 -5.36 17.79
CA GLY A 18 -1.59 -3.93 17.68
C GLY A 18 -0.92 -3.28 16.47
N PHE A 19 -1.33 -2.05 16.14
CA PHE A 19 -0.67 -1.28 15.09
C PHE A 19 0.64 -0.67 15.59
N SER A 20 1.62 -0.55 14.71
CA SER A 20 2.88 0.18 14.95
C SER A 20 2.67 1.66 15.32
N VAL A 21 1.52 2.22 14.94
CA VAL A 21 1.10 3.58 15.28
C VAL A 21 -0.22 3.52 16.03
N GLU A 22 -0.18 3.76 17.34
CA GLU A 22 -1.36 3.85 18.20
C GLU A 22 -1.08 4.80 19.40
N PRO A 23 -1.95 5.78 19.71
CA PRO A 23 -3.18 6.11 19.00
C PRO A 23 -2.94 6.71 17.61
N PHE A 24 -3.84 6.44 16.67
CA PHE A 24 -3.81 7.12 15.37
C PHE A 24 -4.44 8.51 15.46
N ASP A 25 -3.63 9.54 15.18
CA ASP A 25 -4.06 10.94 15.19
C ASP A 25 -3.94 11.57 13.77
N PRO A 26 -5.05 11.84 13.08
CA PRO A 26 -5.06 12.53 11.78
C PRO A 26 -4.38 13.91 11.80
N ALA A 27 -4.45 14.64 12.91
CA ALA A 27 -3.83 15.96 13.01
C ALA A 27 -2.30 15.85 13.05
N LEU A 28 -1.77 14.84 13.73
CA LEU A 28 -0.35 14.54 13.77
C LEU A 28 0.17 14.12 12.38
N VAL A 29 -0.58 13.27 11.66
CA VAL A 29 -0.24 12.88 10.28
C VAL A 29 -0.07 14.09 9.37
N LYS A 30 -1.00 15.04 9.45
CA LYS A 30 -0.92 16.28 8.67
C LYS A 30 0.29 17.13 9.06
N TYR A 31 0.60 17.22 10.35
CA TYR A 31 1.75 17.95 10.86
C TYR A 31 3.08 17.35 10.37
N ASP A 32 3.20 16.03 10.45
CA ASP A 32 4.42 15.31 10.06
C ASP A 32 4.69 15.45 8.56
N LEU A 33 3.68 15.22 7.72
CA LEU A 33 3.82 15.35 6.26
C LEU A 33 4.16 16.78 5.84
N LYS A 34 3.60 17.78 6.52
CA LYS A 34 4.00 19.18 6.32
C LYS A 34 5.45 19.43 6.75
N THR A 35 5.88 18.85 7.87
CA THR A 35 7.26 18.97 8.35
C THR A 35 8.26 18.29 7.41
N ILE A 36 7.89 17.14 6.85
CA ILE A 36 8.69 16.43 5.84
C ILE A 36 8.91 17.34 4.63
N ALA A 37 7.83 17.91 4.10
CA ALA A 37 7.87 18.82 2.96
C ALA A 37 8.69 20.10 3.25
N ASP A 38 8.44 20.74 4.39
CA ASP A 38 8.97 22.08 4.67
C ASP A 38 10.40 22.05 5.21
N LYS A 39 10.79 21.01 5.96
CA LYS A 39 11.97 21.07 6.85
C LYS A 39 12.98 19.95 6.67
N LEU A 40 12.57 18.78 6.20
CA LEU A 40 13.45 17.60 6.28
C LEU A 40 14.32 17.39 5.05
N TYR A 41 14.09 18.12 3.94
CA TYR A 41 14.72 17.98 2.61
C TYR A 41 14.20 16.86 1.68
N PRO A 42 13.58 15.73 2.11
CA PRO A 42 12.77 14.89 1.25
C PRO A 42 11.60 15.66 0.65
N ASN A 43 11.30 15.35 -0.60
CA ASN A 43 10.16 15.90 -1.31
C ASN A 43 9.20 14.80 -1.80
N ALA A 44 9.46 13.55 -1.45
CA ALA A 44 8.59 12.42 -1.75
C ALA A 44 8.35 11.57 -0.50
N VAL A 45 7.15 10.98 -0.40
CA VAL A 45 6.79 10.08 0.69
C VAL A 45 6.26 8.76 0.16
N ARG A 46 6.69 7.66 0.78
CA ARG A 46 6.05 6.35 0.66
C ARG A 46 5.21 6.12 1.92
N ILE A 47 3.90 6.18 1.79
CA ILE A 47 2.95 5.98 2.89
C ILE A 47 2.72 4.47 3.02
N GLU A 48 2.93 3.93 4.22
CA GLU A 48 2.71 2.52 4.52
C GLU A 48 1.66 2.34 5.60
N GLY A 49 0.82 1.33 5.46
CA GLY A 49 -0.22 1.04 6.44
C GLY A 49 -1.12 -0.08 5.99
N GLN A 50 -1.91 -0.60 6.93
CA GLN A 50 -2.83 -1.72 6.71
C GLN A 50 -4.29 -1.28 6.61
N GLU A 51 -4.68 -0.23 7.34
CA GLU A 51 -6.04 0.29 7.33
C GLU A 51 -6.24 1.33 6.21
N ILE A 52 -7.20 1.06 5.32
CA ILE A 52 -7.50 1.91 4.16
C ILE A 52 -7.83 3.35 4.61
N THR A 53 -8.60 3.50 5.70
CA THR A 53 -8.96 4.83 6.22
C THR A 53 -7.73 5.63 6.65
N ARG A 54 -6.73 5.00 7.26
CA ARG A 54 -5.49 5.67 7.67
C ARG A 54 -4.66 6.07 6.46
N LEU A 55 -4.58 5.21 5.46
CA LEU A 55 -3.92 5.49 4.18
C LEU A 55 -4.58 6.64 3.43
N GLU A 56 -5.91 6.68 3.38
CA GLU A 56 -6.66 7.77 2.74
C GLU A 56 -6.37 9.12 3.42
N ILE A 57 -6.39 9.15 4.75
CA ILE A 57 -6.11 10.37 5.53
C ILE A 57 -4.69 10.88 5.27
N ALA A 58 -3.70 9.98 5.27
CA ALA A 58 -2.32 10.36 4.99
C ALA A 58 -2.14 10.82 3.55
N ALA A 59 -2.75 10.14 2.58
CA ALA A 59 -2.70 10.54 1.18
C ALA A 59 -3.31 11.92 0.94
N ARG A 60 -4.46 12.22 1.56
CA ARG A 60 -5.07 13.56 1.52
C ARG A 60 -4.22 14.61 2.21
N SER A 61 -3.46 14.23 3.23
CA SER A 61 -2.57 15.13 3.97
C SER A 61 -1.23 15.36 3.27
N ALA A 62 -0.87 14.50 2.32
CA ALA A 62 0.35 14.58 1.51
C ALA A 62 0.26 15.59 0.35
N GLN A 63 -0.69 16.53 0.37
CA GLN A 63 -0.75 17.62 -0.61
C GLN A 63 0.47 18.55 -0.54
N SER A 64 1.18 18.56 0.58
CA SER A 64 2.35 19.41 0.80
C SER A 64 3.64 18.83 0.21
N VAL A 65 3.66 17.57 -0.23
CA VAL A 65 4.84 16.92 -0.82
C VAL A 65 4.71 16.80 -2.34
N ASP A 66 5.83 16.79 -3.07
CA ASP A 66 5.82 16.76 -4.54
C ASP A 66 5.31 15.44 -5.12
N ALA A 67 5.46 14.34 -4.36
CA ALA A 67 5.02 13.01 -4.76
C ALA A 67 4.67 12.15 -3.54
N ALA A 68 3.57 11.41 -3.62
CA ALA A 68 3.18 10.42 -2.64
C ALA A 68 2.94 9.07 -3.31
N PHE A 69 3.47 8.00 -2.71
CA PHE A 69 3.24 6.63 -3.12
C PHE A 69 2.65 5.84 -1.96
N ILE A 70 1.51 5.20 -2.15
CA ILE A 70 0.89 4.37 -1.11
C ILE A 70 1.36 2.94 -1.30
N PHE A 71 1.94 2.34 -0.27
CA PHE A 71 2.41 0.97 -0.28
C PHE A 71 1.77 0.16 0.86
N LEU A 72 0.94 -0.81 0.50
CA LEU A 72 0.38 -1.77 1.44
C LEU A 72 1.09 -3.11 1.23
N PHE A 73 1.84 -3.56 2.25
CA PHE A 73 2.33 -4.93 2.26
C PHE A 73 1.14 -5.87 2.29
N SER A 74 1.02 -6.79 1.32
CA SER A 74 0.17 -7.97 1.48
C SER A 74 1.06 -9.11 1.92
N PHE A 75 0.98 -9.43 3.21
CA PHE A 75 1.59 -10.62 3.77
C PHE A 75 0.67 -11.82 3.47
N PRO A 76 1.21 -13.05 3.35
CA PRO A 76 0.39 -14.26 3.24
C PRO A 76 -0.67 -14.42 4.34
N CYS A 77 -0.47 -13.79 5.51
CA CYS A 77 -1.46 -13.72 6.59
C CYS A 77 -2.61 -12.73 6.35
N MET A 78 -2.59 -11.98 5.24
CA MET A 78 -3.63 -11.03 4.84
C MET A 78 -4.23 -11.46 3.49
N PRO A 79 -5.09 -12.48 3.50
CA PRO A 79 -5.67 -13.04 2.30
C PRO A 79 -6.71 -12.11 1.69
N ALA A 80 -7.04 -12.40 0.44
CA ALA A 80 -8.03 -11.63 -0.26
C ALA A 80 -9.44 -11.74 0.36
N GLY A 81 -10.16 -10.62 0.33
CA GLY A 81 -11.41 -10.43 1.06
C GLY A 81 -12.55 -9.94 0.17
N LYS A 82 -13.50 -9.20 0.77
CA LYS A 82 -14.61 -8.54 0.06
C LYS A 82 -14.73 -7.08 0.52
N GLY A 83 -14.96 -6.17 -0.44
CA GLY A 83 -15.16 -4.75 -0.18
C GLY A 83 -13.96 -4.12 0.52
N ALA A 84 -14.20 -3.32 1.57
CA ALA A 84 -13.14 -2.67 2.35
C ALA A 84 -12.19 -3.63 3.08
N ARG A 85 -12.52 -4.92 3.15
CA ARG A 85 -11.65 -5.98 3.69
C ARG A 85 -10.83 -6.69 2.61
N ASP A 86 -10.99 -6.35 1.34
CA ASP A 86 -10.18 -6.92 0.26
C ASP A 86 -8.84 -6.17 0.14
N LEU A 87 -7.91 -6.47 1.04
CA LEU A 87 -6.58 -5.87 1.06
C LEU A 87 -5.73 -6.26 -0.17
N ASP A 88 -6.16 -7.28 -0.90
CA ASP A 88 -5.59 -7.63 -2.19
C ASP A 88 -5.72 -6.50 -3.22
N MET A 89 -6.77 -5.68 -3.13
CA MET A 89 -6.97 -4.54 -4.03
C MET A 89 -5.89 -3.46 -3.90
N MET A 90 -5.27 -3.36 -2.73
CA MET A 90 -4.24 -2.36 -2.42
C MET A 90 -2.82 -2.92 -2.55
N SER A 91 -2.70 -4.19 -2.93
CA SER A 91 -1.42 -4.89 -3.07
C SER A 91 -0.95 -4.87 -4.53
N PHE A 92 0.28 -4.38 -4.75
CA PHE A 92 0.96 -4.42 -6.05
C PHE A 92 1.45 -5.82 -6.44
N LEU A 93 1.12 -6.86 -5.66
CA LEU A 93 1.35 -8.22 -6.09
C LEU A 93 0.57 -8.50 -7.38
N LEU A 94 1.22 -9.17 -8.32
CA LEU A 94 0.62 -9.67 -9.55
C LEU A 94 -0.37 -10.82 -9.30
N VAL A 95 -0.37 -11.38 -8.10
CA VAL A 95 -1.18 -12.54 -7.71
C VAL A 95 -1.97 -12.26 -6.44
N LYS A 96 -3.17 -12.84 -6.36
CA LYS A 96 -4.11 -12.81 -5.23
C LYS A 96 -3.99 -14.10 -4.44
N ALA A 97 -3.55 -14.00 -3.18
CA ALA A 97 -3.42 -15.16 -2.29
C ALA A 97 -4.78 -15.59 -1.74
N PHE A 98 -5.02 -16.91 -1.73
CA PHE A 98 -6.22 -17.48 -1.16
C PHE A 98 -6.18 -17.48 0.37
N SER A 99 -7.34 -17.29 1.00
CA SER A 99 -7.47 -17.53 2.45
C SER A 99 -7.40 -19.01 2.75
N GLU A 100 -6.96 -19.41 3.95
CA GLU A 100 -6.95 -20.82 4.39
C GLU A 100 -8.32 -21.51 4.32
N LYS A 101 -9.41 -20.74 4.35
CA LYS A 101 -10.79 -21.25 4.25
C LYS A 101 -11.21 -21.57 2.81
N ASP A 102 -10.47 -21.08 1.82
CA ASP A 102 -10.72 -21.36 0.41
C ASP A 102 -10.09 -22.72 0.07
N LEU A 103 -10.85 -23.62 -0.55
CA LEU A 103 -10.36 -24.97 -0.91
C LEU A 103 -9.14 -24.89 -1.85
N ARG A 104 -9.07 -23.85 -2.69
CA ARG A 104 -7.96 -23.61 -3.62
C ARG A 104 -6.66 -23.22 -2.91
N SER A 105 -6.70 -22.88 -1.62
CA SER A 105 -5.47 -22.67 -0.83
C SER A 105 -4.61 -23.93 -0.69
N ARG A 106 -5.16 -25.11 -1.03
CA ARG A 106 -4.44 -26.38 -1.06
C ARG A 106 -3.68 -26.63 -2.38
N ASP A 107 -3.96 -25.83 -3.42
CA ASP A 107 -3.27 -25.91 -4.70
C ASP A 107 -1.90 -25.21 -4.61
N MET A 108 -0.93 -25.60 -5.46
CA MET A 108 0.39 -24.97 -5.50
C MET A 108 0.68 -24.33 -6.87
N PRO A 109 0.93 -23.01 -6.95
CA PRO A 109 0.89 -22.04 -5.85
C PRO A 109 -0.57 -21.73 -5.38
N PRO A 110 -0.80 -21.40 -4.09
CA PRO A 110 -2.12 -21.14 -3.53
C PRO A 110 -2.61 -19.72 -3.84
N SER A 111 -2.54 -19.33 -5.10
CA SER A 111 -2.85 -18.00 -5.59
C SER A 111 -3.29 -18.03 -7.05
N VAL A 112 -3.94 -16.95 -7.48
CA VAL A 112 -4.29 -16.72 -8.89
C VAL A 112 -3.77 -15.37 -9.36
N PRO A 113 -3.46 -15.21 -10.66
CA PRO A 113 -3.19 -13.89 -11.21
C PRO A 113 -4.30 -12.90 -10.90
N LYS A 114 -3.94 -11.65 -10.63
CA LYS A 114 -4.88 -10.53 -10.51
C LYS A 114 -5.24 -9.99 -11.88
N GLU A 115 -6.36 -9.27 -11.98
CA GLU A 115 -6.69 -8.44 -13.14
C GLU A 115 -5.56 -7.46 -13.52
N SER A 116 -4.82 -6.93 -12.52
CA SER A 116 -3.65 -6.07 -12.75
C SER A 116 -2.48 -6.81 -13.43
N PHE A 117 -2.39 -8.14 -13.32
CA PHE A 117 -1.39 -8.93 -14.03
C PHE A 117 -1.55 -8.82 -15.54
N HIS A 118 -2.79 -8.93 -16.02
CA HIS A 118 -3.11 -8.84 -17.45
C HIS A 118 -2.87 -7.42 -17.99
N ARG A 119 -2.93 -6.39 -17.14
CA ARG A 119 -2.58 -5.02 -17.54
C ARG A 119 -1.08 -4.84 -17.77
N ALA A 120 -0.21 -5.67 -17.20
CA ALA A 120 1.23 -5.61 -17.48
C ALA A 120 1.56 -6.07 -18.92
N GLU A 121 0.78 -6.98 -19.50
CA GLU A 121 0.93 -7.36 -20.90
C GLU A 121 0.61 -6.19 -21.84
N VAL A 122 -0.36 -5.34 -21.48
CA VAL A 122 -0.71 -4.12 -22.24
C VAL A 122 0.45 -3.12 -22.28
N PHE A 123 1.18 -2.95 -21.18
CA PHE A 123 2.37 -2.08 -21.19
C PHE A 123 3.46 -2.60 -22.15
N ARG A 124 3.62 -3.93 -22.23
CA ARG A 124 4.60 -4.55 -23.13
C ARG A 124 4.26 -4.33 -24.60
N SER A 125 2.97 -4.29 -24.96
CA SER A 125 2.54 -3.96 -26.32
C SER A 125 2.73 -2.48 -26.66
N MET A 126 2.65 -1.57 -25.68
CA MET A 126 2.85 -0.13 -25.92
C MET A 126 4.31 0.22 -26.21
N GLU A 127 5.29 -0.47 -25.60
CA GLU A 127 6.71 -0.27 -25.92
C GLU A 127 7.14 -0.89 -27.27
N GLN A 128 6.29 -1.68 -27.91
CA GLN A 128 6.54 -2.23 -29.24
C GLN A 128 5.93 -1.39 -30.37
N GLU A 129 5.17 -0.34 -30.03
CA GLU A 129 4.54 0.58 -30.98
C GLU A 129 5.28 1.93 -31.11
N GLU A 130 6.39 2.13 -30.38
CA GLU A 130 7.37 3.22 -30.60
C GLU A 130 8.56 2.74 -31.46
#